data_AF-A0A956NH46-F1
#
_entry.id   AF-A0A956NH46-F1
#
_cell.length_a   1.000
_cell.length_b   1.000
_cell.length_c   1.000
_cell.angle_alpha   90.00
_cell.angle_beta   90.00
_cell.angle_gamma   90.00
#
_symmetry.space_group_name_H-M   'P 1'
#
loop_
_entity.id
_entity.type
_entity.pdbx_description
1 polymer ?
#
loop_
_entity_poly.entity_id
_entity_poly.type
_entity_poly.pdbx_seq_one_letter_code
_entity_poly.pdbx_strand_id
1 'polypeptide(L)'
;MTRAMRLRIAMLLVVSTWSMSEAAAQDWTQLPAPYSYPLTSCWFDDSAPDNGWIVGHRSSGDPVSFGYRTTDGGQTLAYVPFDYYFWLAESVRFVDSSHGVAVGAGIIRTTDGGGTWSLPVNLITMRGWMYDLAFWDSQTGYAIGETYDDSYSSYWGVLYETHDGGASWTDSILTREDQGQNTQFRAIEAPGPGILYAGGLRGVAGSTLFKSTDAGASWTPLSFSRDVNDLCFSSPDVGYAATNLGISHTTDGGSTWTDVLTSGSGLMSMGFRGSFGLAVGETGKIFETSDQGIHWTQMSSPVTAVTLNHVEVVSPVLAFAVGTNGTILRYDGSPAALDDVAGTSGVSDDTVLRASPNPFRSGTTVTYRVPDGGEVSVQVYDVYGRAVADLVSGSVAPGSYEVEFRPGDLPDGIYFCTVRSGGSVSSRKVILAR
;
A
#
# COMPACT_ATOMS: atom_id res chain seq x y z
N MET A 1 -55.34 -5.15 -65.10
CA MET A 1 -54.36 -6.21 -64.78
C MET A 1 -52.98 -5.59 -64.76
N THR A 2 -52.43 -5.27 -63.60
CA THR A 2 -51.03 -4.86 -63.47
C THR A 2 -50.57 -5.18 -62.04
N ARG A 3 -49.67 -6.16 -61.95
CA ARG A 3 -49.08 -6.72 -60.72
C ARG A 3 -48.17 -5.68 -60.06
N ALA A 4 -48.33 -5.49 -58.75
CA ALA A 4 -47.36 -4.80 -57.91
C ALA A 4 -46.12 -5.69 -57.70
N MET A 5 -44.95 -5.19 -58.10
CA MET A 5 -43.64 -5.79 -57.93
C MET A 5 -43.12 -5.43 -56.52
N ARG A 6 -43.00 -6.42 -55.62
CA ARG A 6 -42.36 -6.22 -54.30
C ARG A 6 -40.86 -6.44 -54.44
N LEU A 7 -40.09 -5.37 -54.27
CA LEU A 7 -38.63 -5.39 -54.15
C LEU A 7 -38.26 -5.97 -52.78
N ARG A 8 -37.57 -7.12 -52.74
CA ARG A 8 -36.98 -7.67 -51.51
C ARG A 8 -35.53 -7.18 -51.41
N ILE A 9 -35.27 -6.29 -50.47
CA ILE A 9 -33.91 -5.91 -50.08
C ILE A 9 -33.40 -7.02 -49.16
N ALA A 10 -32.39 -7.77 -49.60
CA ALA A 10 -31.68 -8.73 -48.77
C ALA A 10 -30.70 -7.97 -47.87
N MET A 11 -30.98 -7.94 -46.57
CA MET A 11 -30.10 -7.37 -45.56
C MET A 11 -29.02 -8.41 -45.26
N LEU A 12 -27.80 -8.18 -45.74
CA LEU A 12 -26.63 -9.00 -45.49
C LEU A 12 -26.24 -8.83 -44.00
N LEU A 13 -26.51 -9.84 -43.18
CA LEU A 13 -26.15 -9.83 -41.77
C LEU A 13 -24.67 -10.25 -41.66
N VAL A 14 -23.77 -9.27 -41.61
CA VAL A 14 -22.36 -9.52 -41.25
C VAL A 14 -22.34 -9.76 -39.75
N VAL A 15 -22.27 -11.02 -39.34
CA VAL A 15 -21.90 -11.39 -37.96
C VAL A 15 -20.40 -11.16 -37.87
N SER A 16 -19.99 -9.97 -37.43
CA SER A 16 -18.62 -9.78 -36.96
C SER A 16 -18.50 -10.49 -35.61
N THR A 17 -17.76 -11.59 -35.58
CA THR A 17 -17.23 -12.16 -34.36
C THR A 17 -16.22 -11.16 -33.80
N TRP A 18 -16.70 -10.25 -32.95
CA TRP A 18 -15.82 -9.56 -32.04
C TRP A 18 -15.28 -10.63 -31.09
N SER A 19 -14.03 -11.04 -31.30
CA SER A 19 -13.24 -11.58 -30.20
C SER A 19 -13.18 -10.46 -29.17
N MET A 20 -13.94 -10.59 -28.08
CA MET A 20 -13.58 -9.91 -26.86
C MET A 20 -12.22 -10.48 -26.49
N SER A 21 -11.13 -9.81 -26.89
CA SER A 21 -9.98 -9.77 -26.00
C SER A 21 -10.56 -9.15 -24.74
N GLU A 22 -10.57 -9.92 -23.65
CA GLU A 22 -10.86 -9.39 -22.32
C GLU A 22 -10.16 -8.04 -22.22
N ALA A 23 -10.96 -6.97 -22.19
CA ALA A 23 -10.48 -5.72 -21.64
C ALA A 23 -10.05 -6.12 -20.23
N ALA A 24 -8.74 -6.11 -19.97
CA ALA A 24 -8.19 -6.38 -18.66
C ALA A 24 -9.10 -5.67 -17.66
N ALA A 25 -9.75 -6.46 -16.80
CA ALA A 25 -10.68 -5.93 -15.82
C ALA A 25 -9.93 -4.80 -15.11
N GLN A 26 -10.55 -3.63 -15.04
CA GLN A 26 -9.91 -2.52 -14.37
C GLN A 26 -9.79 -2.90 -12.89
N ASP A 27 -8.60 -3.30 -12.45
CA ASP A 27 -8.38 -3.81 -11.10
C ASP A 27 -8.64 -2.74 -10.03
N TRP A 28 -8.74 -1.46 -10.44
CA TRP A 28 -9.03 -0.32 -9.58
C TRP A 28 -10.45 0.20 -9.78
N THR A 29 -11.23 0.20 -8.70
CA THR A 29 -12.55 0.81 -8.64
C THR A 29 -12.51 2.09 -7.79
N GLN A 30 -13.13 3.17 -8.28
CA GLN A 30 -13.30 4.38 -7.48
C GLN A 30 -14.47 4.22 -6.50
N LEU A 31 -14.20 4.40 -5.21
CA LEU A 31 -15.19 4.39 -4.14
C LEU A 31 -15.76 5.80 -3.91
N PRO A 32 -17.02 5.92 -3.45
CA PRO A 32 -17.63 7.22 -3.17
C PRO A 32 -17.04 7.83 -1.90
N ALA A 33 -16.55 9.08 -2.00
CA ALA A 33 -16.26 9.90 -0.83
C ALA A 33 -17.44 10.82 -0.48
N PRO A 34 -17.75 11.05 0.81
CA PRO A 34 -18.81 11.97 1.22
C PRO A 34 -18.61 13.41 0.73
N TYR A 35 -17.34 13.84 0.62
CA TYR A 35 -16.95 15.17 0.21
C TYR A 35 -15.73 15.12 -0.74
N SER A 36 -15.61 16.11 -1.62
CA SER A 36 -14.48 16.26 -2.53
C SER A 36 -13.26 16.96 -1.89
N TYR A 37 -13.04 16.73 -0.60
CA TYR A 37 -11.88 17.28 0.12
C TYR A 37 -10.63 16.43 -0.16
N PRO A 38 -9.42 17.04 -0.16
CA PRO A 38 -8.19 16.27 -0.31
C PRO A 38 -8.04 15.24 0.81
N LEU A 39 -7.63 14.04 0.43
CA LEU A 39 -7.31 12.93 1.32
C LEU A 39 -5.80 12.69 1.24
N THR A 40 -5.17 12.57 2.39
CA THR A 40 -3.70 12.64 2.52
C THR A 40 -3.10 11.28 2.83
N SER A 41 -3.75 10.49 3.68
CA SER A 41 -3.28 9.16 4.07
C SER A 41 -4.44 8.22 4.38
N CYS A 42 -4.20 6.93 4.24
CA CYS A 42 -5.12 5.88 4.64
C CYS A 42 -4.37 4.73 5.33
N TRP A 43 -5.08 4.02 6.20
CA TRP A 43 -4.62 2.81 6.86
C TRP A 43 -5.76 1.80 6.89
N PHE A 44 -5.46 0.53 6.63
CA PHE A 44 -6.41 -0.57 6.69
C PHE A 44 -5.83 -1.70 7.51
N ASP A 45 -6.68 -2.37 8.29
CA ASP A 45 -6.25 -3.44 9.18
C ASP A 45 -5.92 -4.70 8.38
N ASP A 46 -4.63 -5.04 8.28
CA ASP A 46 -4.16 -6.28 7.65
C ASP A 46 -4.86 -7.54 8.21
N SER A 47 -5.23 -7.53 9.50
CA SER A 47 -5.91 -8.64 10.17
C SER A 47 -7.42 -8.69 9.87
N ALA A 48 -8.04 -7.55 9.56
CA ALA A 48 -9.46 -7.40 9.28
C ALA A 48 -9.71 -6.25 8.28
N PRO A 49 -9.42 -6.45 6.97
CA PRO A 49 -9.33 -5.37 5.97
C PRO A 49 -10.61 -4.59 5.69
N ASP A 50 -11.74 -5.05 6.23
CA ASP A 50 -12.98 -4.29 6.22
C ASP A 50 -12.87 -3.03 7.11
N ASN A 51 -11.99 -3.04 8.12
CA ASN A 51 -11.74 -1.92 9.02
C ASN A 51 -10.61 -1.04 8.49
N GLY A 52 -10.86 0.26 8.41
CA GLY A 52 -9.87 1.21 7.94
C GLY A 52 -10.17 2.65 8.33
N TRP A 53 -9.13 3.47 8.21
CA TRP A 53 -9.14 4.90 8.44
C TRP A 53 -8.57 5.63 7.23
N ILE A 54 -9.20 6.73 6.85
CA ILE A 54 -8.71 7.65 5.82
C ILE A 54 -8.72 9.04 6.43
N VAL A 55 -7.62 9.77 6.34
CA VAL A 55 -7.56 11.15 6.85
C VAL A 55 -7.43 12.16 5.71
N GLY A 56 -7.84 13.37 6.02
CA GLY A 56 -7.73 14.50 5.12
C GLY A 56 -8.09 15.79 5.81
N HIS A 57 -8.14 16.85 5.02
CA HIS A 57 -8.41 18.19 5.53
C HIS A 57 -9.29 18.96 4.57
N ARG A 58 -10.01 19.95 5.09
CA ARG A 58 -10.74 20.88 4.24
C ARG A 58 -9.75 21.77 3.48
N SER A 59 -10.23 22.38 2.40
CA SER A 59 -9.45 23.24 1.49
C SER A 59 -8.48 24.17 2.23
N SER A 60 -7.37 24.53 1.58
CA SER A 60 -6.39 25.47 2.12
C SER A 60 -7.06 26.72 2.73
N GLY A 61 -6.87 26.93 4.03
CA GLY A 61 -7.45 28.05 4.79
C GLY A 61 -8.61 27.69 5.73
N ASP A 62 -9.17 26.47 5.66
CA ASP A 62 -10.10 25.96 6.67
C ASP A 62 -9.33 25.04 7.66
N PRO A 63 -9.30 25.35 8.96
CA PRO A 63 -8.55 24.59 9.97
C PRO A 63 -9.06 23.17 10.22
N VAL A 64 -10.19 22.77 9.62
CA VAL A 64 -10.84 21.51 9.97
C VAL A 64 -10.21 20.32 9.24
N SER A 65 -9.47 19.51 9.99
CA SER A 65 -9.10 18.14 9.60
C SER A 65 -10.21 17.15 9.96
N PHE A 66 -10.16 15.98 9.34
CA PHE A 66 -11.12 14.91 9.59
C PHE A 66 -10.53 13.53 9.31
N GLY A 67 -11.19 12.52 9.85
CA GLY A 67 -11.06 11.13 9.44
C GLY A 67 -12.36 10.59 8.85
N TYR A 68 -12.24 9.58 8.01
CA TYR A 68 -13.30 8.65 7.67
C TYR A 68 -12.97 7.29 8.26
N ARG A 69 -13.92 6.69 8.95
CA ARG A 69 -13.85 5.31 9.40
C ARG A 69 -14.71 4.41 8.50
N THR A 70 -14.19 3.26 8.14
CA THR A 70 -14.94 2.18 7.48
C THR A 70 -14.86 0.89 8.29
N THR A 71 -15.90 0.06 8.16
CA THR A 71 -15.97 -1.31 8.69
C THR A 71 -16.48 -2.28 7.62
N ASP A 72 -16.42 -1.89 6.35
CA ASP A 72 -16.90 -2.65 5.18
C ASP A 72 -15.96 -2.50 3.96
N GLY A 73 -14.67 -2.24 4.22
CA GLY A 73 -13.64 -2.20 3.17
C GLY A 73 -13.75 -0.96 2.29
N GLY A 74 -14.18 0.16 2.87
CA GLY A 74 -14.31 1.46 2.21
C GLY A 74 -15.63 1.67 1.45
N GLN A 75 -16.55 0.69 1.45
CA GLN A 75 -17.84 0.83 0.76
C GLN A 75 -18.71 1.93 1.38
N THR A 76 -18.66 2.06 2.71
CA THR A 76 -19.24 3.17 3.45
C THR A 76 -18.20 3.84 4.35
N LEU A 77 -18.35 5.16 4.50
CA LEU A 77 -17.41 6.02 5.22
C LEU A 77 -18.15 6.87 6.24
N ALA A 78 -17.87 6.63 7.53
CA ALA A 78 -18.36 7.43 8.63
C ALA A 78 -17.43 8.63 8.85
N TYR A 79 -17.95 9.85 8.69
CA TYR A 79 -17.19 11.09 8.93
C TYR A 79 -16.94 11.31 10.42
N VAL A 80 -15.68 11.51 10.78
CA VAL A 80 -15.21 11.78 12.14
C VAL A 80 -14.46 13.12 12.12
N PRO A 81 -15.06 14.23 12.61
CA PRO A 81 -14.36 15.49 12.71
C PRO A 81 -13.27 15.39 13.78
N PHE A 82 -12.09 15.92 13.50
CA PHE A 82 -11.07 16.12 14.52
C PHE A 82 -11.26 17.47 15.21
N ASP A 83 -10.69 17.60 16.41
CA ASP A 83 -10.76 18.84 17.18
C ASP A 83 -10.20 20.03 16.39
N TYR A 84 -10.79 21.21 16.61
CA TYR A 84 -10.52 22.43 15.83
C TYR A 84 -9.04 22.87 15.81
N TYR A 85 -8.21 22.35 16.71
CA TYR A 85 -6.79 22.69 16.82
C TYR A 85 -5.86 21.72 16.08
N PHE A 86 -6.39 20.64 15.50
CA PHE A 86 -5.62 19.69 14.71
C PHE A 86 -5.82 19.98 13.22
N TRP A 87 -4.88 20.72 12.61
CA TRP A 87 -4.98 21.18 11.23
C TRP A 87 -4.16 20.28 10.29
N LEU A 88 -4.61 20.18 9.03
CA LEU A 88 -3.92 19.46 7.96
C LEU A 88 -3.49 18.06 8.40
N ALA A 89 -4.44 17.16 8.66
CA ALA A 89 -4.09 15.76 8.86
C ALA A 89 -3.33 15.24 7.62
N GLU A 90 -2.09 14.81 7.79
CA GLU A 90 -1.20 14.36 6.72
C GLU A 90 -1.03 12.83 6.72
N SER A 91 -0.85 12.22 7.90
CA SER A 91 -0.63 10.77 8.02
C SER A 91 -1.44 10.18 9.16
N VAL A 92 -1.91 8.94 8.97
CA VAL A 92 -2.57 8.12 10.00
C VAL A 92 -1.97 6.72 9.97
N ARG A 93 -1.64 6.18 11.14
CA ARG A 93 -1.16 4.81 11.28
C ARG A 93 -1.71 4.19 12.56
N PHE A 94 -2.05 2.91 12.48
CA PHE A 94 -2.41 2.11 13.64
C PHE A 94 -1.36 1.02 13.86
N VAL A 95 -1.01 0.78 15.12
CA VAL A 95 -0.12 -0.32 15.52
C VAL A 95 -0.91 -1.60 15.78
N ASP A 96 -2.20 -1.46 16.06
CA ASP A 96 -3.19 -2.53 16.14
C ASP A 96 -4.60 -1.94 15.93
N SER A 97 -5.63 -2.79 15.89
CA SER A 97 -7.04 -2.38 15.68
C SER A 97 -7.60 -1.33 16.66
N SER A 98 -6.94 -1.10 17.81
CA SER A 98 -7.38 -0.18 18.86
C SER A 98 -6.50 1.06 19.02
N HIS A 99 -5.20 0.96 18.73
CA HIS A 99 -4.22 2.02 18.96
C HIS A 99 -3.78 2.66 17.64
N GLY A 100 -4.12 3.94 17.48
CA GLY A 100 -3.79 4.71 16.28
C GLY A 100 -3.31 6.10 16.59
N VAL A 101 -2.48 6.64 15.70
CA VAL A 101 -1.94 8.00 15.74
C VAL A 101 -2.20 8.66 14.41
N ALA A 102 -2.58 9.94 14.44
CA ALA A 102 -2.63 10.79 13.27
C ALA A 102 -1.80 12.06 13.50
N VAL A 103 -1.15 12.53 12.46
CA VAL A 103 -0.27 13.71 12.49
C VAL A 103 -0.64 14.74 11.44
N GLY A 104 -0.20 15.97 11.66
CA GLY A 104 -0.45 17.14 10.83
C GLY A 104 0.22 18.36 11.47
N ALA A 105 -0.51 19.45 11.68
CA ALA A 105 -0.08 20.56 12.55
C ALA A 105 -0.13 20.23 14.06
N GLY A 106 -0.08 18.94 14.41
CA GLY A 106 -0.17 18.39 15.75
C GLY A 106 -0.10 16.86 15.70
N ILE A 107 -0.27 16.21 16.84
CA ILE A 107 -0.41 14.76 16.95
C ILE A 107 -1.66 14.46 17.77
N ILE A 108 -2.50 13.55 17.28
CA ILE A 108 -3.64 13.01 18.02
C ILE A 108 -3.55 11.48 18.09
N ARG A 109 -4.10 10.90 19.15
CA ARG A 109 -4.06 9.46 19.42
C ARG A 109 -5.44 8.94 19.78
N THR A 110 -5.70 7.71 19.36
CA THR A 110 -6.81 6.88 19.81
C THR A 110 -6.31 5.61 20.51
N THR A 111 -7.12 5.10 21.43
CA THR A 111 -6.92 3.80 22.13
C THR A 111 -8.15 2.90 22.04
N ASP A 112 -9.16 3.31 21.25
CA ASP A 112 -10.44 2.63 21.09
C ASP A 112 -10.81 2.40 19.62
N GLY A 113 -9.81 2.34 18.73
CA GLY A 113 -10.01 2.11 17.29
C GLY A 113 -10.52 3.35 16.55
N GLY A 114 -10.32 4.54 17.14
CA GLY A 114 -10.74 5.84 16.63
C GLY A 114 -12.20 6.18 16.93
N GLY A 115 -12.81 5.53 17.93
CA GLY A 115 -14.07 5.98 18.52
C GLY A 115 -13.91 7.36 19.17
N THR A 116 -12.76 7.59 19.81
CA THR A 116 -12.33 8.89 20.33
C THR A 116 -10.88 9.16 19.96
N TRP A 117 -10.58 10.43 19.72
CA TRP A 117 -9.24 10.94 19.46
C TRP A 117 -8.90 12.01 20.49
N SER A 118 -7.67 12.02 20.98
CA SER A 118 -7.23 12.92 22.04
C SER A 118 -5.82 13.42 21.78
N LEU A 119 -5.53 14.63 22.27
CA LEU A 119 -4.17 15.16 22.28
C LEU A 119 -3.29 14.41 23.30
N PRO A 120 -2.00 14.17 23.00
CA PRO A 120 -1.03 13.61 23.95
C PRO A 120 -0.93 14.42 25.26
N VAL A 121 -0.54 13.75 26.35
CA VAL A 121 -0.56 14.32 27.71
C VAL A 121 0.44 15.47 27.89
N ASN A 122 1.57 15.40 27.18
CA ASN A 122 2.58 16.45 27.18
C ASN A 122 2.44 17.26 25.89
N LEU A 123 1.70 18.36 25.97
CA LEU A 123 1.80 19.48 25.04
C LEU A 123 3.21 20.08 25.15
N ILE A 124 4.22 19.39 24.63
CA ILE A 124 5.29 20.13 23.96
C ILE A 124 4.52 21.00 22.97
N THR A 125 4.71 22.31 23.00
CA THR A 125 4.17 23.20 21.96
C THR A 125 4.76 22.73 20.65
N MET A 126 4.11 21.74 20.03
CA MET A 126 4.47 21.17 18.76
C MET A 126 4.33 22.31 17.78
N ARG A 127 5.48 22.83 17.37
CA ARG A 127 5.58 23.85 16.35
C ARG A 127 5.91 23.12 15.08
N GLY A 128 5.19 23.45 14.01
CA GLY A 128 5.44 22.87 12.71
C GLY A 128 4.35 21.97 12.15
N TRP A 129 4.71 21.30 11.07
CA TRP A 129 3.88 20.36 10.33
C TRP A 129 4.60 19.02 10.24
N MET A 130 3.91 17.97 10.66
CA MET A 130 4.35 16.59 10.58
C MET A 130 3.67 15.93 9.39
N TYR A 131 4.48 15.29 8.55
CA TYR A 131 4.03 14.72 7.28
C TYR A 131 3.87 13.21 7.34
N ASP A 132 4.64 12.51 8.18
CA ASP A 132 4.68 11.05 8.16
C ASP A 132 4.96 10.43 9.53
N LEU A 133 4.60 9.16 9.66
CA LEU A 133 4.63 8.32 10.86
C LEU A 133 5.27 6.96 10.56
N ALA A 134 6.23 6.57 11.39
CA ALA A 134 6.77 5.21 11.42
C ALA A 134 6.73 4.63 12.83
N PHE A 135 6.38 3.36 12.95
CA PHE A 135 6.45 2.62 14.21
C PHE A 135 7.37 1.43 14.02
N TRP A 136 8.38 1.31 14.88
CA TRP A 136 9.22 0.13 14.96
C TRP A 136 8.47 -1.02 15.64
N ASP A 137 7.75 -0.70 16.71
CA ASP A 137 6.88 -1.61 17.43
C ASP A 137 5.66 -0.86 18.01
N SER A 138 4.81 -1.55 18.76
CA SER A 138 3.59 -0.95 19.35
C SER A 138 3.82 0.18 20.34
N GLN A 139 5.05 0.37 20.83
CA GLN A 139 5.42 1.38 21.84
C GLN A 139 6.31 2.48 21.25
N THR A 140 7.25 2.10 20.38
CA THR A 140 8.28 2.97 19.83
C THR A 140 7.90 3.44 18.44
N GLY A 141 7.74 4.75 18.29
CA GLY A 141 7.32 5.38 17.04
C GLY A 141 7.89 6.78 16.85
N TYR A 142 7.79 7.24 15.62
CA TYR A 142 8.43 8.44 15.11
C TYR A 142 7.44 9.22 14.25
N ALA A 143 7.43 10.54 14.42
CA ALA A 143 6.75 11.47 13.52
C ALA A 143 7.78 12.45 12.98
N ILE A 144 7.76 12.70 11.67
CA ILE A 144 8.74 13.58 11.03
C ILE A 144 8.07 14.76 10.35
N GLY A 145 8.77 15.89 10.31
CA GLY A 145 8.34 17.00 9.50
C GLY A 145 9.24 18.22 9.59
N GLU A 146 8.63 19.39 9.57
CA GLU A 146 9.30 20.67 9.69
C GLU A 146 8.77 21.46 10.89
N THR A 147 9.60 22.30 11.47
CA THR A 147 9.25 23.26 12.51
C THR A 147 9.84 24.63 12.16
N TYR A 148 9.47 25.68 12.90
CA TYR A 148 9.83 27.05 12.59
C TYR A 148 10.11 27.89 13.84
N ASP A 149 10.86 28.97 13.65
CA ASP A 149 11.12 29.97 14.68
C ASP A 149 9.93 30.92 14.90
N ASP A 150 9.97 31.73 15.97
CA ASP A 150 8.91 32.70 16.26
C ASP A 150 8.69 33.73 15.13
N SER A 151 9.64 33.87 14.20
CA SER A 151 9.54 34.79 13.07
C SER A 151 8.84 34.20 11.85
N TYR A 152 8.53 32.90 11.83
CA TYR A 152 7.95 32.16 10.69
C TYR A 152 8.77 32.29 9.40
N SER A 153 10.06 32.62 9.51
CA SER A 153 10.93 32.89 8.35
C SER A 153 11.99 31.83 8.14
N SER A 154 12.25 30.99 9.15
CA SER A 154 13.21 29.89 9.10
C SER A 154 12.51 28.59 9.44
N TYR A 155 12.66 27.59 8.56
CA TYR A 155 12.10 26.25 8.74
C TYR A 155 13.23 25.23 8.82
N TRP A 156 13.10 24.23 9.70
CA TRP A 156 14.06 23.13 9.81
C TRP A 156 13.37 21.81 10.11
N GLY A 157 14.09 20.72 9.83
CA GLY A 157 13.60 19.37 10.08
C GLY A 157 13.48 19.04 11.56
N VAL A 158 12.37 18.40 11.93
CA VAL A 158 12.10 17.92 13.29
C VAL A 158 11.68 16.46 13.26
N LEU A 159 12.13 15.72 14.27
CA LEU A 159 11.69 14.38 14.60
C LEU A 159 11.02 14.43 15.97
N TYR A 160 9.83 13.84 16.09
CA TYR A 160 9.23 13.51 17.38
C TYR A 160 9.31 12.00 17.59
N GLU A 161 9.65 11.58 18.80
CA GLU A 161 9.73 10.17 19.20
C GLU A 161 8.76 9.88 20.34
N THR A 162 8.18 8.68 20.35
CA THR A 162 7.39 8.11 21.44
C THR A 162 7.99 6.77 21.86
N HIS A 163 7.85 6.43 23.14
CA HIS A 163 8.13 5.09 23.69
C HIS A 163 6.94 4.50 24.48
N ASP A 164 5.75 5.10 24.37
CA ASP A 164 4.53 4.69 25.07
C ASP A 164 3.31 4.58 24.12
N GLY A 165 3.58 4.26 22.85
CA GLY A 165 2.54 4.06 21.82
C GLY A 165 1.83 5.36 21.44
N GLY A 166 2.51 6.50 21.57
CA GLY A 166 2.04 7.84 21.20
C GLY A 166 1.30 8.58 22.30
N ALA A 167 1.32 8.09 23.55
CA ALA A 167 0.70 8.77 24.68
C ALA A 167 1.47 10.04 25.10
N SER A 168 2.79 10.03 24.89
CA SER A 168 3.67 11.19 25.02
C SER A 168 4.76 11.18 23.93
N TRP A 169 5.27 12.36 23.62
CA TRP A 169 6.27 12.56 22.57
C TRP A 169 7.38 13.47 23.07
N THR A 170 8.60 13.24 22.57
CA THR A 170 9.78 14.09 22.77
C THR A 170 10.38 14.47 21.44
N ASP A 171 10.77 15.73 21.24
CA ASP A 171 11.38 16.19 20.00
C ASP A 171 12.91 16.12 19.99
N SER A 172 13.45 15.89 18.79
CA SER A 172 14.86 16.06 18.45
C SER A 172 14.95 16.86 17.15
N ILE A 173 15.80 17.89 17.14
CA ILE A 173 16.00 18.72 15.95
C ILE A 173 17.01 18.04 15.02
N LEU A 174 16.59 17.73 13.80
CA LEU A 174 17.40 17.04 12.79
C LEU A 174 18.48 17.93 12.20
N THR A 175 18.16 19.21 11.95
CA THR A 175 19.03 20.15 11.26
C THR A 175 19.10 21.45 12.06
N ARG A 176 19.89 21.49 13.15
CA ARG A 176 20.10 22.74 13.89
C ARG A 176 21.01 23.69 13.10
N GLU A 177 20.37 24.70 12.52
CA GLU A 177 20.68 26.11 12.80
C GLU A 177 21.94 26.75 12.19
N ASP A 178 22.62 26.11 11.25
CA ASP A 178 23.50 26.83 10.33
C ASP A 178 22.97 26.70 8.90
N GLN A 179 22.76 27.84 8.24
CA GLN A 179 22.26 28.02 6.86
C GLN A 179 20.73 28.13 6.74
N GLY A 180 20.25 29.22 6.14
CA GLY A 180 18.83 29.48 5.83
C GLY A 180 18.26 28.52 4.78
N GLN A 181 18.16 27.24 5.12
CA GLN A 181 17.72 26.16 4.24
C GLN A 181 16.48 25.50 4.84
N ASN A 182 15.37 25.64 4.11
CA ASN A 182 14.04 25.14 4.48
C ASN A 182 13.87 23.66 4.11
N THR A 183 14.60 22.75 4.75
CA THR A 183 14.41 21.30 4.50
C THR A 183 13.06 20.85 5.04
N GLN A 184 12.30 20.14 4.21
CA GLN A 184 10.98 19.62 4.56
C GLN A 184 11.06 18.10 4.53
N PHE A 185 11.21 17.46 5.69
CA PHE A 185 11.19 16.00 5.76
C PHE A 185 9.76 15.50 5.55
N ARG A 186 9.58 14.58 4.60
CA ARG A 186 8.26 14.08 4.19
C ARG A 186 8.06 12.60 4.47
N ALA A 187 9.13 11.85 4.66
CA ALA A 187 9.09 10.41 4.81
C ALA A 187 10.01 9.97 5.93
N ILE A 188 9.54 9.04 6.76
CA ILE A 188 10.33 8.38 7.81
C ILE A 188 10.08 6.88 7.76
N GLU A 189 11.14 6.10 7.91
CA GLU A 189 11.02 4.65 8.05
C GLU A 189 11.95 4.13 9.13
N ALA A 190 11.47 3.14 9.89
CA ALA A 190 12.18 2.53 11.01
C ALA A 190 12.37 1.01 10.79
N PRO A 191 13.26 0.57 9.89
CA PRO A 191 13.35 -0.85 9.49
C PRO A 191 14.10 -1.76 10.47
N GLY A 192 14.62 -1.21 11.57
CA GLY A 192 15.39 -1.97 12.55
C GLY A 192 15.52 -1.22 13.87
N PRO A 193 15.94 -1.91 14.96
CA PRO A 193 16.18 -1.27 16.24
C PRO A 193 17.19 -0.13 16.10
N GLY A 194 16.75 1.10 16.35
CA GLY A 194 17.59 2.30 16.27
C GLY A 194 18.03 2.71 14.85
N ILE A 195 17.61 2.00 13.80
CA ILE A 195 17.89 2.37 12.41
C ILE A 195 16.70 3.19 11.89
N LEU A 196 16.96 4.42 11.46
CA LEU A 196 15.95 5.29 10.87
C LEU A 196 16.44 5.85 9.52
N TYR A 197 15.51 6.04 8.59
CA TYR A 197 15.72 6.78 7.36
C TYR A 197 14.75 7.94 7.27
N ALA A 198 15.26 9.13 6.96
CA ALA A 198 14.48 10.36 6.87
C ALA A 198 14.72 11.04 5.53
N GLY A 199 13.68 11.13 4.70
CA GLY A 199 13.73 11.71 3.36
C GLY A 199 12.85 12.95 3.25
N GLY A 200 13.23 13.87 2.36
CA GLY A 200 12.43 15.07 2.16
C GLY A 200 12.76 15.89 0.92
N LEU A 201 12.29 17.13 0.94
CA LEU A 201 12.54 18.16 -0.05
C LEU A 201 13.65 19.11 0.41
N ARG A 202 14.29 19.78 -0.56
CA ARG A 202 15.22 20.90 -0.30
C ARG A 202 16.37 20.46 0.62
N GLY A 203 17.18 19.54 0.11
CA GLY A 203 18.26 18.89 0.86
C GLY A 203 19.28 19.85 1.48
N VAL A 204 19.90 19.38 2.56
CA VAL A 204 20.99 20.06 3.29
C VAL A 204 22.27 19.28 3.08
N ALA A 205 23.40 19.99 3.01
CA ALA A 205 24.72 19.39 2.75
C ALA A 205 24.78 18.56 1.46
N GLY A 206 23.95 18.89 0.46
CA GLY A 206 23.87 18.17 -0.81
C GLY A 206 23.06 16.87 -0.76
N SER A 207 22.34 16.61 0.35
CA SER A 207 21.54 15.40 0.55
C SER A 207 20.10 15.69 0.93
N THR A 208 19.17 14.92 0.37
CA THR A 208 17.73 14.91 0.69
C THR A 208 17.31 13.68 1.51
N LEU A 209 18.25 12.78 1.83
CA LEU A 209 17.98 11.53 2.53
C LEU A 209 19.07 11.26 3.58
N PHE A 210 18.64 10.97 4.80
CA PHE A 210 19.51 10.84 5.96
C PHE A 210 19.25 9.51 6.64
N LYS A 211 20.29 8.96 7.27
CA LYS A 211 20.22 7.72 8.06
C LYS A 211 20.67 7.98 9.49
N SER A 212 19.95 7.43 10.45
CA SER A 212 20.38 7.30 11.84
C SER A 212 20.60 5.83 12.18
N THR A 213 21.55 5.56 13.08
CA THR A 213 21.82 4.24 13.65
C THR A 213 21.70 4.21 15.17
N ASP A 214 21.16 5.27 15.75
CA ASP A 214 21.05 5.52 17.18
C ASP A 214 19.68 6.13 17.55
N ALA A 215 18.62 5.63 16.90
CA ALA A 215 17.22 6.03 17.14
C ALA A 215 16.94 7.53 16.96
N GLY A 216 17.67 8.17 16.05
CA GLY A 216 17.48 9.58 15.70
C GLY A 216 18.27 10.55 16.57
N ALA A 217 19.16 10.07 17.44
CA ALA A 217 20.07 10.92 18.20
C ALA A 217 21.13 11.61 17.32
N SER A 218 21.59 10.94 16.26
CA SER A 218 22.46 11.51 15.23
C SER A 218 22.09 11.02 13.83
N TRP A 219 22.39 11.85 12.83
CA TRP A 219 22.01 11.64 11.43
C TRP A 219 23.19 11.83 10.50
N THR A 220 23.35 10.90 9.57
CA THR A 220 24.36 10.95 8.51
C THR A 220 23.67 11.21 7.17
N PRO A 221 24.07 12.25 6.40
CA PRO A 221 23.55 12.46 5.05
C PRO A 221 24.02 11.35 4.12
N LEU A 222 23.11 10.83 3.29
CA LEU A 222 23.42 9.84 2.26
C LEU A 222 23.75 10.53 0.93
N SER A 223 24.41 9.82 0.02
CA SER A 223 24.68 10.33 -1.34
C SER A 223 23.42 10.23 -2.21
N PHE A 224 22.44 11.07 -1.92
CA PHE A 224 21.12 11.08 -2.56
C PHE A 224 20.57 12.50 -2.67
N SER A 225 20.17 12.93 -3.87
CA SER A 225 19.83 14.34 -4.14
C SER A 225 18.47 14.56 -4.80
N ARG A 226 17.63 13.53 -4.87
CA ARG A 226 16.25 13.64 -5.36
C ARG A 226 15.30 13.96 -4.23
N ASP A 227 14.27 14.74 -4.51
CA ASP A 227 13.20 14.97 -3.55
C ASP A 227 12.54 13.63 -3.22
N VAL A 228 12.44 13.31 -1.93
CA VAL A 228 11.82 12.08 -1.43
C VAL A 228 10.43 12.42 -0.91
N ASN A 229 9.41 11.72 -1.42
CA ASN A 229 8.04 11.84 -0.93
C ASN A 229 7.65 10.67 -0.01
N ASP A 230 8.22 9.48 -0.22
CA ASP A 230 7.92 8.29 0.58
C ASP A 230 9.12 7.32 0.59
N LEU A 231 9.20 6.48 1.62
CA LEU A 231 10.23 5.48 1.83
C LEU A 231 9.60 4.15 2.23
N CYS A 232 10.13 3.05 1.71
CA CYS A 232 9.73 1.72 2.15
C CYS A 232 10.96 0.82 2.27
N PHE A 233 11.20 0.25 3.46
CA PHE A 233 12.34 -0.63 3.70
C PHE A 233 11.88 -2.00 4.21
N SER A 234 12.35 -3.06 3.55
CA SER A 234 12.10 -4.44 3.98
C SER A 234 13.12 -4.93 5.02
N SER A 235 14.23 -4.22 5.15
CA SER A 235 15.28 -4.45 6.13
C SER A 235 16.13 -3.19 6.30
N PRO A 236 17.04 -3.12 7.28
CA PRO A 236 17.97 -2.01 7.41
C PRO A 236 18.82 -1.72 6.16
N ASP A 237 19.01 -2.70 5.28
CA ASP A 237 19.90 -2.59 4.11
C ASP A 237 19.16 -2.49 2.77
N VAL A 238 17.91 -2.96 2.69
CA VAL A 238 17.13 -3.04 1.45
C VAL A 238 15.91 -2.14 1.54
N GLY A 239 15.80 -1.18 0.62
CA GLY A 239 14.67 -0.26 0.58
C GLY A 239 14.57 0.59 -0.68
N TYR A 240 13.47 1.31 -0.76
CA TYR A 240 13.04 2.10 -1.92
C TYR A 240 12.70 3.52 -1.49
N ALA A 241 12.87 4.46 -2.43
CA ALA A 241 12.45 5.85 -2.28
C ALA A 241 11.51 6.22 -3.43
N ALA A 242 10.31 6.68 -3.11
CA ALA A 242 9.42 7.36 -4.04
C ALA A 242 9.89 8.80 -4.19
N THR A 243 10.16 9.24 -5.43
CA THR A 243 10.76 10.55 -5.69
C THR A 243 9.97 11.39 -6.69
N ASN A 244 10.40 12.63 -6.86
CA ASN A 244 9.94 13.50 -7.94
C ASN A 244 10.26 12.99 -9.38
N LEU A 245 11.12 11.97 -9.53
CA LEU A 245 11.55 11.45 -10.83
C LEU A 245 11.18 9.98 -11.08
N GLY A 246 10.75 9.25 -10.04
CA GLY A 246 10.45 7.82 -10.10
C GLY A 246 10.87 7.10 -8.82
N ILE A 247 11.36 5.87 -8.96
CA ILE A 247 11.73 5.00 -7.82
C ILE A 247 13.21 4.71 -7.86
N SER A 248 13.89 4.98 -6.74
CA SER A 248 15.26 4.54 -6.50
C SER A 248 15.27 3.40 -5.47
N HIS A 249 16.20 2.46 -5.61
CA HIS A 249 16.36 1.27 -4.78
C HIS A 249 17.79 1.16 -4.24
N THR A 250 17.93 0.69 -3.00
CA THR A 250 19.20 0.38 -2.34
C THR A 250 19.19 -1.04 -1.78
N THR A 251 20.36 -1.68 -1.75
CA THR A 251 20.60 -2.99 -1.13
C THR A 251 21.79 -2.98 -0.15
N ASP A 252 22.33 -1.80 0.13
CA ASP A 252 23.52 -1.58 0.97
C ASP A 252 23.30 -0.50 2.04
N GLY A 253 22.05 -0.37 2.48
CA GLY A 253 21.65 0.54 3.54
C GLY A 253 21.78 2.01 3.17
N GLY A 254 21.58 2.32 1.88
CA GLY A 254 21.59 3.66 1.33
C GLY A 254 22.98 4.21 1.01
N SER A 255 24.01 3.37 1.01
CA SER A 255 25.36 3.75 0.58
C SER A 255 25.38 4.03 -0.93
N THR A 256 24.63 3.24 -1.70
CA THR A 256 24.36 3.45 -3.12
C THR A 256 22.87 3.30 -3.43
N TRP A 257 22.43 4.01 -4.47
CA TRP A 257 21.05 4.01 -4.96
C TRP A 257 21.03 3.84 -6.47
N THR A 258 20.15 2.97 -6.96
CA THR A 258 19.93 2.72 -8.39
C THR A 258 18.49 3.00 -8.75
N ASP A 259 18.24 3.67 -9.87
CA ASP A 259 16.87 3.93 -10.33
C ASP A 259 16.28 2.69 -11.00
N VAL A 260 15.15 2.22 -10.49
CA VAL A 260 14.40 1.06 -11.01
C VAL A 260 13.16 1.47 -11.81
N LEU A 261 12.74 2.74 -11.67
CA LEU A 261 11.65 3.32 -12.45
C LEU A 261 11.90 4.81 -12.71
N THR A 262 11.72 5.26 -13.95
CA THR A 262 11.56 6.68 -14.30
C THR A 262 10.12 6.92 -14.73
N SER A 263 9.36 7.68 -13.94
CA SER A 263 7.92 7.89 -14.16
C SER A 263 7.60 9.14 -14.97
N GLY A 264 8.54 10.09 -15.07
CA GLY A 264 8.34 11.39 -15.73
C GLY A 264 7.44 12.37 -14.98
N SER A 265 6.96 12.01 -13.78
CA SER A 265 6.23 12.88 -12.84
C SER A 265 6.40 12.35 -11.41
N GLY A 266 6.10 13.16 -10.40
CA GLY A 266 6.34 12.77 -9.02
C GLY A 266 5.50 11.57 -8.57
N LEU A 267 6.15 10.62 -7.92
CA LEU A 267 5.48 9.58 -7.13
C LEU A 267 5.37 10.06 -5.69
N MET A 268 4.18 9.93 -5.12
CA MET A 268 3.84 10.47 -3.81
C MET A 268 3.94 9.40 -2.71
N SER A 269 3.60 8.15 -3.02
CA SER A 269 3.63 7.07 -2.04
C SER A 269 3.86 5.70 -2.68
N MET A 270 4.43 4.77 -1.91
CA MET A 270 4.61 3.37 -2.26
C MET A 270 4.40 2.45 -1.07
N GLY A 271 3.97 1.22 -1.33
CA GLY A 271 3.82 0.19 -0.31
C GLY A 271 4.10 -1.20 -0.87
N PHE A 272 4.50 -2.12 0.01
CA PHE A 272 4.80 -3.50 -0.32
C PHE A 272 4.13 -4.49 0.64
N ARG A 273 3.77 -5.67 0.11
CA ARG A 273 3.45 -6.88 0.87
C ARG A 273 4.08 -8.08 0.17
N GLY A 274 5.15 -8.61 0.76
CA GLY A 274 5.96 -9.66 0.14
C GLY A 274 6.61 -9.16 -1.15
N SER A 275 6.40 -9.88 -2.26
CA SER A 275 6.93 -9.48 -3.57
C SER A 275 6.07 -8.48 -4.32
N PHE A 276 4.81 -8.29 -3.89
CA PHE A 276 3.88 -7.35 -4.51
C PHE A 276 4.09 -5.95 -3.94
N GLY A 277 4.06 -4.95 -4.80
CA GLY A 277 4.14 -3.55 -4.41
C GLY A 277 3.41 -2.62 -5.38
N LEU A 278 2.96 -1.49 -4.85
CA LEU A 278 2.30 -0.45 -5.61
C LEU A 278 2.98 0.89 -5.35
N ALA A 279 3.03 1.74 -6.36
CA ALA A 279 3.46 3.12 -6.25
C ALA A 279 2.48 4.04 -6.98
N VAL A 280 2.10 5.14 -6.33
CA VAL A 280 1.08 6.08 -6.83
C VAL A 280 1.62 7.50 -6.87
N GLY A 281 1.02 8.36 -7.69
CA GLY A 281 1.44 9.75 -7.72
C GLY A 281 0.61 10.70 -8.58
N GLU A 282 1.30 11.71 -9.10
CA GLU A 282 0.70 12.77 -9.91
C GLU A 282 -0.03 12.22 -11.13
N THR A 283 -1.07 12.93 -11.58
CA THR A 283 -1.89 12.58 -12.76
C THR A 283 -2.57 11.20 -12.66
N GLY A 284 -2.80 10.73 -11.43
CA GLY A 284 -3.46 9.46 -11.15
C GLY A 284 -2.63 8.24 -11.53
N LYS A 285 -1.30 8.39 -11.65
CA LYS A 285 -0.41 7.27 -12.00
C LYS A 285 -0.42 6.20 -10.93
N ILE A 286 -0.41 4.96 -11.39
CA ILE A 286 -0.31 3.76 -10.57
C ILE A 286 0.69 2.83 -11.26
N PHE A 287 1.69 2.37 -10.51
CA PHE A 287 2.66 1.38 -10.94
C PHE A 287 2.57 0.17 -10.01
N GLU A 288 2.77 -1.01 -10.58
CA GLU A 288 2.74 -2.29 -9.89
C GLU A 288 4.07 -3.02 -10.10
N THR A 289 4.49 -3.76 -9.08
CA THR A 289 5.54 -4.77 -9.14
C THR A 289 5.06 -6.05 -8.48
N SER A 290 5.50 -7.19 -9.00
CA SER A 290 5.30 -8.52 -8.41
C SER A 290 6.62 -9.22 -8.07
N ASP A 291 7.75 -8.55 -8.28
CA ASP A 291 9.10 -9.09 -8.17
C ASP A 291 9.98 -8.31 -7.17
N GLN A 292 9.37 -7.78 -6.12
CA GLN A 292 10.03 -6.95 -5.12
C GLN A 292 10.64 -5.69 -5.75
N GLY A 293 9.90 -4.99 -6.62
CA GLY A 293 10.30 -3.68 -7.13
C GLY A 293 11.51 -3.68 -8.07
N ILE A 294 11.91 -4.84 -8.61
CA ILE A 294 12.96 -4.94 -9.62
C ILE A 294 12.41 -4.41 -10.96
N HIS A 295 11.19 -4.79 -11.30
CA HIS A 295 10.46 -4.27 -12.47
C HIS A 295 9.12 -3.67 -12.04
N TRP A 296 8.79 -2.55 -12.66
CA TRP A 296 7.54 -1.82 -12.44
C TRP A 296 6.77 -1.68 -13.75
N THR A 297 5.48 -1.99 -13.71
CA THR A 297 4.56 -1.83 -14.84
C THR A 297 3.52 -0.78 -14.52
N GLN A 298 3.28 0.16 -15.44
CA GLN A 298 2.22 1.15 -15.26
C GLN A 298 0.85 0.51 -15.48
N MET A 299 -0.05 0.69 -14.52
CA MET A 299 -1.43 0.22 -14.60
C MET A 299 -2.37 1.26 -15.22
N SER A 300 -3.53 0.80 -15.67
CA SER A 300 -4.64 1.69 -16.04
C SER A 300 -5.28 2.25 -14.77
N SER A 301 -5.46 3.58 -14.73
CA SER A 301 -6.09 4.26 -13.61
C SER A 301 -7.47 4.79 -13.99
N PRO A 302 -8.49 4.67 -13.12
CA PRO A 302 -9.80 5.29 -13.33
C PRO A 302 -9.76 6.82 -13.28
N VAL A 303 -8.65 7.41 -12.82
CA VAL A 303 -8.47 8.84 -12.64
C VAL A 303 -7.17 9.30 -13.30
N THR A 304 -7.20 10.43 -14.01
CA THR A 304 -6.05 10.91 -14.79
C THR A 304 -5.70 12.39 -14.55
N ALA A 305 -6.49 13.08 -13.74
CA ALA A 305 -6.35 14.52 -13.46
C ALA A 305 -6.31 14.85 -11.96
N VAL A 306 -5.96 13.87 -11.13
CA VAL A 306 -5.83 13.99 -9.67
C VAL A 306 -4.43 13.56 -9.25
N THR A 307 -4.02 13.92 -8.05
CA THR A 307 -2.82 13.34 -7.43
C THR A 307 -3.29 12.27 -6.46
N LEU A 308 -2.76 11.06 -6.59
CA LEU A 308 -2.88 10.04 -5.56
C LEU A 308 -1.77 10.29 -4.54
N ASN A 309 -2.15 10.59 -3.31
CA ASN A 309 -1.27 11.04 -2.24
C ASN A 309 -0.70 9.87 -1.43
N HIS A 310 -1.48 8.81 -1.21
CA HIS A 310 -1.07 7.65 -0.41
C HIS A 310 -1.60 6.34 -0.99
N VAL A 311 -0.84 5.26 -0.85
CA VAL A 311 -1.29 3.89 -1.14
C VAL A 311 -1.03 2.98 0.05
N GLU A 312 -2.07 2.30 0.52
CA GLU A 312 -1.97 1.23 1.52
C GLU A 312 -2.12 -0.11 0.81
N VAL A 313 -1.06 -0.93 0.83
CA VAL A 313 -1.08 -2.28 0.28
C VAL A 313 -1.40 -3.25 1.42
N VAL A 314 -2.65 -3.71 1.50
CA VAL A 314 -3.07 -4.63 2.57
C VAL A 314 -2.60 -6.05 2.29
N SER A 315 -2.63 -6.43 1.01
CA SER A 315 -2.20 -7.73 0.52
C SER A 315 -1.87 -7.64 -0.97
N PRO A 316 -1.35 -8.72 -1.57
CA PRO A 316 -1.16 -8.78 -3.02
C PRO A 316 -2.45 -8.62 -3.84
N VAL A 317 -3.64 -8.80 -3.26
CA VAL A 317 -4.93 -8.72 -3.98
C VAL A 317 -5.86 -7.62 -3.47
N LEU A 318 -5.41 -6.83 -2.49
CA LEU A 318 -6.19 -5.76 -1.90
C LEU A 318 -5.28 -4.59 -1.53
N ALA A 319 -5.60 -3.43 -2.09
CA ALA A 319 -4.94 -2.17 -1.75
C ALA A 319 -5.93 -1.00 -1.86
N PHE A 320 -5.57 0.12 -1.27
CA PHE A 320 -6.35 1.34 -1.31
C PHE A 320 -5.44 2.52 -1.65
N ALA A 321 -5.88 3.39 -2.54
CA ALA A 321 -5.19 4.63 -2.85
C ALA A 321 -6.10 5.83 -2.59
N VAL A 322 -5.58 6.87 -1.94
CA VAL A 322 -6.34 8.09 -1.64
C VAL A 322 -5.65 9.31 -2.22
N GLY A 323 -6.40 10.36 -2.52
CA GLY A 323 -5.84 11.52 -3.19
C GLY A 323 -6.69 12.78 -3.18
N THR A 324 -6.33 13.69 -4.07
CA THR A 324 -7.03 14.98 -4.20
C THR A 324 -8.48 14.82 -4.67
N ASN A 325 -9.30 15.85 -4.44
CA ASN A 325 -10.72 15.88 -4.81
C ASN A 325 -11.57 14.74 -4.21
N GLY A 326 -11.20 14.21 -3.04
CA GLY A 326 -11.92 13.10 -2.40
C GLY A 326 -11.72 11.77 -3.12
N THR A 327 -10.63 11.61 -3.87
CA THR A 327 -10.39 10.37 -4.62
C THR A 327 -10.06 9.24 -3.66
N ILE A 328 -10.82 8.15 -3.75
CA ILE A 328 -10.58 6.89 -3.05
C ILE A 328 -10.67 5.78 -4.10
N LEU A 329 -9.58 5.04 -4.28
CA LEU A 329 -9.52 3.89 -5.17
C LEU A 329 -9.32 2.64 -4.33
N ARG A 330 -9.99 1.57 -4.73
CA ARG A 330 -9.82 0.23 -4.18
C ARG A 330 -9.32 -0.68 -5.28
N TYR A 331 -8.26 -1.41 -4.98
CA TYR A 331 -7.69 -2.45 -5.82
C TYR A 331 -8.28 -3.80 -5.43
N ASP A 332 -8.77 -4.53 -6.42
CA ASP A 332 -9.25 -5.90 -6.32
C ASP A 332 -8.44 -6.78 -7.27
N GLY A 333 -7.26 -7.17 -6.82
CA GLY A 333 -6.39 -8.06 -7.58
C GLY A 333 -6.97 -9.48 -7.68
N SER A 334 -6.58 -10.19 -8.72
CA SER A 334 -6.81 -11.63 -8.80
C SER A 334 -5.63 -12.39 -8.21
N PRO A 335 -5.84 -13.39 -7.33
CA PRO A 335 -4.77 -14.28 -6.88
C PRO A 335 -4.03 -14.99 -8.03
N ALA A 336 -4.63 -15.05 -9.23
CA ALA A 336 -4.01 -15.62 -10.43
C ALA A 336 -3.09 -14.63 -11.17
N ALA A 337 -3.25 -13.32 -10.97
CA ALA A 337 -2.46 -12.27 -11.66
C ALA A 337 -1.10 -12.02 -11.00
N LEU A 338 -0.88 -12.55 -9.80
CA LEU A 338 0.33 -12.33 -9.00
C LEU A 338 1.63 -12.90 -9.60
N ASP A 339 1.55 -13.62 -10.73
CA ASP A 339 2.67 -14.39 -11.27
C ASP A 339 2.90 -14.23 -12.78
N ASP A 340 2.26 -13.29 -13.46
CA ASP A 340 2.33 -13.17 -14.94
C ASP A 340 3.65 -12.53 -15.46
N VAL A 341 4.68 -12.38 -14.62
CA VAL A 341 5.99 -11.78 -15.01
C VAL A 341 7.19 -12.66 -14.62
N ALA A 342 7.05 -13.98 -14.74
CA ALA A 342 8.19 -14.87 -14.97
C ALA A 342 8.08 -15.43 -16.39
N GLY A 343 8.69 -14.72 -17.36
CA GLY A 343 8.53 -15.02 -18.77
C GLY A 343 8.71 -16.50 -19.12
N THR A 344 7.66 -17.13 -19.67
CA THR A 344 7.77 -18.11 -20.75
C THR A 344 6.45 -18.26 -21.49
N SER A 345 6.58 -18.26 -22.80
CA SER A 345 5.62 -18.64 -23.82
C SER A 345 4.98 -20.02 -23.60
N GLY A 346 3.65 -20.07 -23.79
CA GLY A 346 2.91 -21.28 -24.13
C GLY A 346 2.26 -21.98 -22.94
N VAL A 347 1.06 -21.55 -22.57
CA VAL A 347 0.18 -22.32 -21.68
C VAL A 347 -0.26 -23.59 -22.42
N SER A 348 0.39 -24.72 -22.13
CA SER A 348 -0.30 -26.01 -22.15
C SER A 348 -1.10 -26.13 -20.86
N ASP A 349 -2.42 -26.17 -20.99
CA ASP A 349 -3.45 -26.31 -19.96
C ASP A 349 -3.42 -27.70 -19.27
N ASP A 350 -2.27 -28.11 -18.74
CA ASP A 350 -2.05 -29.46 -18.19
C ASP A 350 -1.91 -29.49 -16.65
N THR A 351 -1.92 -28.33 -15.99
CA THR A 351 -1.92 -28.20 -14.52
C THR A 351 -3.34 -28.27 -13.97
N VAL A 352 -3.87 -29.49 -13.86
CA VAL A 352 -5.20 -29.73 -13.29
C VAL A 352 -5.14 -29.56 -11.77
N LEU A 353 -5.75 -28.49 -11.26
CA LEU A 353 -5.98 -28.28 -9.82
C LEU A 353 -7.44 -28.52 -9.46
N ARG A 354 -7.69 -29.46 -8.54
CA ARG A 354 -9.02 -29.81 -8.05
C ARG A 354 -9.03 -29.88 -6.53
N ALA A 355 -10.19 -29.63 -5.96
CA ALA A 355 -10.44 -29.80 -4.53
C ALA A 355 -11.76 -30.56 -4.35
N SER A 356 -11.72 -31.69 -3.64
CA SER A 356 -12.90 -32.50 -3.35
C SER A 356 -12.84 -33.08 -1.93
N PRO A 357 -13.92 -32.98 -1.14
CA PRO A 357 -15.20 -32.31 -1.45
C PRO A 357 -15.07 -30.78 -1.49
N ASN A 358 -15.91 -30.09 -2.27
CA ASN A 358 -16.02 -28.64 -2.27
C ASN A 358 -17.47 -28.23 -2.61
N PRO A 359 -18.26 -27.64 -1.67
CA PRO A 359 -17.86 -27.22 -0.32
C PRO A 359 -17.46 -28.35 0.64
N PHE A 360 -16.69 -28.05 1.69
CA PHE A 360 -16.23 -29.00 2.70
C PHE A 360 -16.50 -28.52 4.14
N ARG A 361 -16.58 -29.47 5.09
CA ARG A 361 -16.82 -29.21 6.54
C ARG A 361 -15.55 -29.33 7.39
N SER A 362 -14.85 -30.46 7.27
CA SER A 362 -13.69 -30.79 8.12
C SER A 362 -12.36 -30.86 7.36
N GLY A 363 -12.40 -30.95 6.03
CA GLY A 363 -11.24 -30.93 5.15
C GLY A 363 -11.60 -31.22 3.70
N THR A 364 -10.71 -30.86 2.78
CA THR A 364 -10.80 -31.20 1.35
C THR A 364 -9.47 -31.75 0.87
N THR A 365 -9.50 -32.72 -0.03
CA THR A 365 -8.28 -33.17 -0.73
C THR A 365 -8.03 -32.28 -1.93
N VAL A 366 -6.85 -31.66 -1.98
CA VAL A 366 -6.35 -30.88 -3.10
C VAL A 366 -5.53 -31.81 -3.99
N THR A 367 -5.99 -32.02 -5.22
CA THR A 367 -5.31 -32.82 -6.24
C THR A 367 -4.68 -31.88 -7.27
N TYR A 368 -3.39 -32.05 -7.56
CA TYR A 368 -2.64 -31.22 -8.49
C TYR A 368 -1.64 -32.03 -9.33
N ARG A 369 -1.25 -31.49 -10.49
CA ARG A 369 -0.31 -32.13 -11.42
C ARG A 369 0.94 -31.27 -11.61
N VAL A 370 2.09 -31.92 -11.64
CA VAL A 370 3.42 -31.33 -11.81
C VAL A 370 4.05 -32.00 -13.04
N PRO A 371 3.93 -31.43 -14.25
CA PRO A 371 4.32 -32.10 -15.49
C PRO A 371 5.82 -32.41 -15.60
N ASP A 372 6.68 -31.47 -15.19
CA ASP A 372 8.13 -31.56 -15.41
C ASP A 372 8.94 -31.81 -14.12
N GLY A 373 8.25 -31.93 -12.98
CA GLY A 373 8.89 -31.97 -11.66
C GLY A 373 9.52 -30.62 -11.29
N GLY A 374 10.28 -30.61 -10.19
CA GLY A 374 10.96 -29.42 -9.68
C GLY A 374 10.32 -28.87 -8.40
N GLU A 375 10.69 -27.63 -8.06
CA GLU A 375 10.16 -26.95 -6.87
C GLU A 375 8.67 -26.70 -6.99
N VAL A 376 7.94 -27.09 -5.94
CA VAL A 376 6.50 -26.93 -5.83
C VAL A 376 6.14 -26.31 -4.49
N SER A 377 5.21 -25.36 -4.52
CA SER A 377 4.51 -24.93 -3.31
C SER A 377 2.99 -25.03 -3.49
N VAL A 378 2.31 -25.45 -2.42
CA VAL A 378 0.85 -25.47 -2.34
C VAL A 378 0.44 -24.70 -1.10
N GLN A 379 -0.23 -23.57 -1.31
CA GLN A 379 -0.63 -22.63 -0.25
C GLN A 379 -2.13 -22.36 -0.34
N VAL A 380 -2.76 -22.09 0.80
CA VAL A 380 -4.16 -21.66 0.89
C VAL A 380 -4.20 -20.22 1.34
N TYR A 381 -4.98 -19.41 0.63
CA TYR A 381 -5.18 -18.00 0.91
C TYR A 381 -6.65 -17.73 1.26
N ASP A 382 -6.89 -16.74 2.10
CA ASP A 382 -8.23 -16.19 2.29
C ASP A 382 -8.64 -15.26 1.11
N VAL A 383 -9.83 -14.68 1.18
CA VAL A 383 -10.32 -13.75 0.14
C VAL A 383 -9.51 -12.46 0.01
N TYR A 384 -8.71 -12.14 1.02
CA TYR A 384 -7.81 -11.00 1.03
C TYR A 384 -6.37 -11.41 0.68
N GLY A 385 -6.16 -12.60 0.08
CA GLY A 385 -4.84 -13.04 -0.38
C GLY A 385 -3.81 -13.28 0.72
N ARG A 386 -4.22 -13.38 1.99
CA ARG A 386 -3.32 -13.73 3.10
C ARG A 386 -3.15 -15.25 3.16
N ALA A 387 -1.91 -15.72 3.24
CA ALA A 387 -1.63 -17.15 3.39
C ALA A 387 -2.14 -17.64 4.75
N VAL A 388 -3.10 -18.56 4.74
CA VAL A 388 -3.70 -19.16 5.94
C VAL A 388 -3.24 -20.60 6.18
N ALA A 389 -2.62 -21.24 5.18
CA ALA A 389 -1.97 -22.54 5.34
C ALA A 389 -0.90 -22.80 4.27
N ASP A 390 0.23 -23.37 4.68
CA ASP A 390 1.23 -23.97 3.79
C ASP A 390 1.05 -25.49 3.79
N LEU A 391 0.61 -26.04 2.66
CA LEU A 391 0.31 -27.48 2.55
C LEU A 391 1.53 -28.27 2.06
N VAL A 392 2.29 -27.71 1.12
CA VAL A 392 3.47 -28.34 0.53
C VAL A 392 4.51 -27.28 0.20
N SER A 393 5.79 -27.59 0.45
CA SER A 393 6.93 -26.81 -0.02
C SER A 393 8.11 -27.77 -0.28
N GLY A 394 8.61 -27.80 -1.52
CA GLY A 394 9.83 -28.50 -1.88
C GLY A 394 9.84 -29.11 -3.28
N SER A 395 10.96 -29.73 -3.63
CA SER A 395 11.18 -30.36 -4.93
C SER A 395 10.50 -31.74 -5.05
N VAL A 396 9.76 -31.96 -6.12
CA VAL A 396 9.07 -33.23 -6.42
C VAL A 396 9.37 -33.73 -7.84
N ALA A 397 9.22 -35.03 -8.06
CA ALA A 397 9.34 -35.62 -9.40
C ALA A 397 8.11 -35.24 -10.28
N PRO A 398 8.20 -35.40 -11.60
CA PRO A 398 7.01 -35.35 -12.47
C PRO A 398 5.90 -36.29 -11.97
N GLY A 399 4.66 -35.79 -11.80
CA GLY A 399 3.59 -36.62 -11.26
C GLY A 399 2.28 -35.90 -10.93
N SER A 400 1.31 -36.66 -10.42
CA SER A 400 0.09 -36.14 -9.80
C SER A 400 0.16 -36.38 -8.30
N TYR A 401 -0.26 -35.39 -7.53
CA TYR A 401 -0.11 -35.34 -6.09
C TYR A 401 -1.43 -34.97 -5.43
N GLU A 402 -1.57 -35.41 -4.18
CA GLU A 402 -2.71 -35.08 -3.33
C GLU A 402 -2.21 -34.59 -1.98
N VAL A 403 -2.81 -33.52 -1.49
CA VAL A 403 -2.58 -33.01 -0.15
C VAL A 403 -3.90 -32.65 0.51
N GLU A 404 -4.07 -33.02 1.77
CA GLU A 404 -5.29 -32.71 2.52
C GLU A 404 -5.19 -31.30 3.12
N PHE A 405 -6.17 -30.44 2.80
CA PHE A 405 -6.36 -29.20 3.51
C PHE A 405 -7.33 -29.41 4.67
N ARG A 406 -6.85 -29.23 5.90
CA ARG A 406 -7.66 -29.20 7.11
C ARG A 406 -7.70 -27.77 7.66
N PRO A 407 -8.87 -27.14 7.72
CA PRO A 407 -8.99 -25.71 8.01
C PRO A 407 -8.74 -25.33 9.49
N GLY A 408 -8.59 -26.29 10.41
CA GLY A 408 -8.37 -25.97 11.84
C GLY A 408 -9.46 -25.06 12.40
N ASP A 409 -9.06 -23.89 12.93
CA ASP A 409 -9.97 -22.88 13.50
C ASP A 409 -10.38 -21.77 12.50
N LEU A 410 -10.06 -21.93 11.21
CA LEU A 410 -10.43 -20.95 10.19
C LEU A 410 -11.96 -20.75 10.13
N PRO A 411 -12.47 -19.52 9.97
CA PRO A 411 -13.90 -19.23 9.88
C PRO A 411 -14.54 -19.83 8.61
N ASP A 412 -15.85 -20.05 8.64
CA ASP A 412 -16.57 -20.45 7.42
C ASP A 412 -16.46 -19.35 6.36
N GLY A 413 -16.15 -19.74 5.11
CA GLY A 413 -15.83 -18.76 4.08
C GLY A 413 -15.26 -19.33 2.80
N ILE A 414 -14.87 -18.40 1.93
CA ILE A 414 -14.21 -18.68 0.65
C ILE A 414 -12.69 -18.62 0.85
N TYR A 415 -11.99 -19.58 0.28
CA TYR A 415 -10.53 -19.66 0.26
C TYR A 415 -10.05 -19.98 -1.16
N PHE A 416 -8.78 -19.72 -1.42
CA PHE A 416 -8.13 -20.04 -2.69
C PHE A 416 -6.94 -20.94 -2.41
N CYS A 417 -6.98 -22.17 -2.94
CA CYS A 417 -5.81 -23.04 -2.95
C CYS A 417 -5.00 -22.74 -4.21
N THR A 418 -3.71 -22.49 -4.07
CA THR A 418 -2.82 -22.17 -5.18
C THR A 418 -1.66 -23.14 -5.21
N VAL A 419 -1.32 -23.64 -6.40
CA VAL A 419 -0.17 -24.49 -6.66
C VAL A 419 0.79 -23.73 -7.57
N ARG A 420 2.06 -23.68 -7.18
CA ARG A 420 3.17 -23.12 -7.94
C ARG A 420 4.11 -24.25 -8.34
N SER A 421 4.48 -24.35 -9.61
CA SER A 421 5.38 -25.40 -10.14
C SER A 421 6.03 -24.94 -11.44
N GLY A 422 7.37 -24.90 -11.50
CA GLY A 422 8.09 -24.70 -12.76
C GLY A 422 7.68 -23.43 -13.54
N GLY A 423 7.38 -22.33 -12.83
CA GLY A 423 6.91 -21.08 -13.41
C GLY A 423 5.41 -21.03 -13.73
N SER A 424 4.69 -22.15 -13.62
CA SER A 424 3.23 -22.20 -13.77
C SER A 424 2.52 -22.04 -12.42
N VAL A 425 1.39 -21.34 -12.42
CA VAL A 425 0.55 -21.15 -11.24
C VAL A 425 -0.89 -21.51 -11.56
N SER A 426 -1.53 -22.26 -10.67
CA SER A 426 -2.93 -22.64 -10.79
C SER A 426 -3.64 -22.40 -9.46
N SER A 427 -4.80 -21.75 -9.50
CA SER A 427 -5.59 -21.40 -8.31
C SER A 427 -7.01 -21.96 -8.39
N ARG A 428 -7.52 -22.46 -7.26
CA ARG A 428 -8.85 -23.06 -7.16
C ARG A 428 -9.58 -22.54 -5.92
N LYS A 429 -10.77 -21.98 -6.14
CA LYS A 429 -11.69 -21.60 -5.08
C LYS A 429 -12.18 -22.84 -4.31
N VAL A 430 -12.07 -22.81 -2.99
CA VAL A 430 -12.60 -23.82 -2.06
C VAL A 430 -13.50 -23.14 -1.03
N ILE A 431 -14.59 -23.80 -0.63
CA ILE A 431 -15.62 -23.24 0.25
C ILE A 431 -15.69 -24.07 1.53
N LEU A 432 -15.38 -23.46 2.68
CA LEU A 432 -15.58 -24.04 4.00
C LEU A 432 -16.97 -23.64 4.51
N ALA A 433 -17.80 -24.63 4.84
CA ALA A 433 -19.14 -24.43 5.38
C ALA A 433 -19.46 -25.54 6.39
N ARG A 434 -19.43 -25.23 7.69
CA ARG A 434 -19.44 -26.22 8.79
C ARG A 434 -20.79 -26.70 9.25
#